data_AF-X1JDG7-F1
#
_entry.id   AF-X1JDG7-F1
#
_cell.length_a   1.000
_cell.length_b   1.000
_cell.length_c   1.000
_cell.angle_alpha   90.00
_cell.angle_beta   90.00
_cell.angle_gamma   90.00
#
_symmetry.space_group_name_H-M   'P 1'
#
loop_
_entity.id
_entity.type
_entity.pdbx_description
1 polymer ?
#
loop_
_entity_poly.entity_id
_entity_poly.type
_entity_poly.pdbx_seq_one_letter_code
_entity_poly.pdbx_strand_id
1 'polypeptide(L)'
;TAEMPTGDVVRFRDADLASPARLRAIRQVVGNDNLDTLDANALAERLLGDGVYANIIMLGFAWQRGLVPVSLSALLRAIELNGVAVERNKQAFAWGRIVAADPDFVPKVDEAPKAETLDQIIARRADFLTAYQDEAYAARYRALVAKVRDAEAALNSEALTESVARSLFKLMAYKDEYEVARLHMQGGFLDELKREFEDGFSVQYHLAPPFLPSGQDARGRPRKRAFGQWIQTPLAALARLKVLRGTRFDPFGYTAERRAERELIAWY
;
A
#
# COMPACT_ATOMS: atom_id res chain seq x y z
N THR A 1 -3.29 10.70 14.86
CA THR A 1 -4.42 10.54 13.93
C THR A 1 -3.86 10.00 12.65
N ALA A 2 -4.46 8.95 12.10
CA ALA A 2 -4.00 8.39 10.84
C ALA A 2 -4.42 9.28 9.66
N GLU A 3 -3.49 9.58 8.75
CA GLU A 3 -3.82 10.25 7.49
C GLU A 3 -4.21 9.20 6.45
N MET A 4 -5.46 9.29 5.96
CA MET A 4 -5.94 8.37 4.93
C MET A 4 -6.11 9.10 3.59
N PRO A 5 -5.56 8.55 2.49
CA PRO A 5 -5.71 9.14 1.17
C PRO A 5 -7.19 9.13 0.75
N THR A 6 -7.71 10.30 0.34
CA THR A 6 -9.05 10.43 -0.21
C THR A 6 -9.05 10.20 -1.72
N GLY A 7 -10.24 10.09 -2.34
CA GLY A 7 -10.36 10.00 -3.80
C GLY A 7 -9.75 11.19 -4.56
N ASP A 8 -9.54 12.32 -3.87
CA ASP A 8 -8.88 13.50 -4.43
C ASP A 8 -7.41 13.22 -4.79
N VAL A 9 -6.73 12.32 -4.07
CA VAL A 9 -5.35 11.89 -4.36
C VAL A 9 -5.25 11.20 -5.73
N VAL A 10 -6.35 10.64 -6.24
CA VAL A 10 -6.40 10.03 -7.58
C VAL A 10 -6.54 11.09 -8.68
N ARG A 11 -7.12 12.25 -8.37
CA ARG A 11 -7.41 13.33 -9.33
C ARG A 11 -6.37 14.45 -9.30
N PHE A 12 -5.80 14.73 -8.14
CA PHE A 12 -4.89 15.83 -7.90
C PHE A 12 -3.56 15.28 -7.37
N ARG A 13 -2.51 15.46 -8.16
CA ARG A 13 -1.15 14.96 -7.87
C ARG A 13 -0.57 15.54 -6.58
N ASP A 14 -0.91 16.79 -6.26
CA ASP A 14 -0.42 17.54 -5.11
C ASP A 14 -1.50 17.69 -4.02
N ALA A 15 -2.44 16.74 -3.95
CA ALA A 15 -3.47 16.74 -2.93
C ALA A 15 -2.84 16.65 -1.53
N ASP A 16 -2.86 17.77 -0.80
CA ASP A 16 -2.59 17.79 0.64
C ASP A 16 -3.85 17.33 1.38
N LEU A 17 -3.68 16.35 2.27
CA LEU A 17 -4.78 15.90 3.13
C LEU A 17 -5.13 16.96 4.18
N ALA A 18 -4.26 17.93 4.45
CA ALA A 18 -4.53 19.06 5.35
C ALA A 18 -5.16 18.62 6.68
N SER A 19 -4.77 17.44 7.20
CA SER A 19 -5.36 16.81 8.37
C SER A 19 -5.37 17.75 9.59
N PRO A 20 -4.31 18.53 9.88
CA PRO A 20 -4.33 19.50 10.98
C PRO A 20 -5.39 20.58 10.81
N ALA A 21 -5.61 21.07 9.58
CA ALA A 21 -6.62 22.09 9.31
C ALA A 21 -8.05 21.53 9.47
N ARG A 22 -8.29 20.30 8.98
CA ARG A 22 -9.57 19.61 9.16
C ARG A 22 -9.89 19.34 10.63
N LEU A 23 -8.91 18.87 11.40
CA LEU A 23 -9.07 18.66 12.84
C LEU A 23 -9.42 19.96 13.57
N ARG A 24 -8.75 21.07 13.25
CA ARG A 24 -9.08 22.39 13.80
C ARG A 24 -10.51 22.82 13.46
N ALA A 25 -10.93 22.64 12.20
CA ALA A 25 -12.29 22.98 11.77
C ALA A 25 -13.36 22.16 12.50
N ILE A 26 -13.16 20.84 12.64
CA ILE A 26 -14.07 19.97 13.40
C ILE A 26 -14.13 20.42 14.87
N ARG A 27 -12.96 20.63 15.49
CA ARG A 27 -12.83 21.08 16.88
C ARG A 27 -13.57 22.40 17.14
N GLN A 28 -13.53 23.33 16.18
CA GLN A 28 -14.23 24.61 16.28
C GLN A 28 -15.76 24.46 16.29
N VAL A 29 -16.30 23.45 15.59
CA VAL A 29 -17.75 23.21 15.51
C VAL A 29 -18.25 22.39 16.70
N VAL A 30 -17.54 21.31 17.07
CA VAL A 30 -18.02 20.37 18.10
C VAL A 30 -17.57 20.75 19.51
N GLY A 31 -16.57 21.62 19.65
CA GLY A 31 -15.97 22.00 20.92
C GLY A 31 -14.81 21.08 21.33
N ASN A 32 -13.93 21.60 22.20
CA ASN A 32 -12.70 20.89 22.60
C ASN A 32 -12.96 19.58 23.33
N ASP A 33 -14.01 19.53 24.15
CA ASP A 33 -14.32 18.39 25.02
C ASP A 33 -15.06 17.26 24.29
N ASN A 34 -15.54 17.52 23.08
CA ASN A 34 -16.30 16.57 22.25
C ASN A 34 -15.48 16.00 21.09
N LEU A 35 -14.16 16.27 21.05
CA LEU A 35 -13.27 15.75 20.02
C LEU A 35 -12.05 15.05 20.63
N ASP A 36 -12.14 13.72 20.65
CA ASP A 36 -11.01 12.84 20.90
C ASP A 36 -10.34 12.44 19.57
N THR A 37 -9.02 12.27 19.61
CA THR A 37 -8.23 11.88 18.44
C THR A 37 -7.40 10.66 18.73
N LEU A 38 -7.42 9.68 17.82
CA LEU A 38 -6.64 8.47 17.94
C LEU A 38 -5.97 8.10 16.62
N ASP A 39 -4.77 7.52 16.69
CA ASP A 39 -4.16 6.83 15.56
C ASP A 39 -4.43 5.32 15.64
N ALA A 40 -5.61 4.92 15.20
CA ALA A 40 -6.04 3.53 15.29
C ALA A 40 -5.21 2.58 14.41
N ASN A 41 -4.68 3.06 13.29
CA ASN A 41 -3.83 2.28 12.40
C ASN A 41 -2.49 1.97 13.07
N ALA A 42 -1.81 3.01 13.57
CA ALA A 42 -0.54 2.82 14.27
C ALA A 42 -0.72 1.93 15.51
N LEU A 43 -1.86 2.04 16.21
CA LEU A 43 -2.18 1.15 17.33
C LEU A 43 -2.42 -0.30 16.90
N ALA A 44 -3.17 -0.53 15.83
CA ALA A 44 -3.48 -1.85 15.33
C ALA A 44 -2.21 -2.57 14.86
N GLU A 45 -1.37 -1.88 14.09
CA GLU A 45 -0.06 -2.38 13.67
C GLU A 45 0.84 -2.67 14.88
N ARG A 46 0.92 -1.74 15.85
CA ARG A 46 1.79 -1.88 17.03
C ARG A 46 1.36 -3.00 17.98
N LEU A 47 0.06 -3.16 18.22
CA LEU A 47 -0.46 -4.06 19.26
C LEU A 47 -0.87 -5.43 18.72
N LEU A 48 -1.25 -5.51 17.45
CA LEU A 48 -1.83 -6.70 16.84
C LEU A 48 -1.09 -7.14 15.56
N GLY A 49 -0.11 -6.36 15.11
CA GLY A 49 0.73 -6.66 13.95
C GLY A 49 0.06 -6.38 12.61
N ASP A 50 -1.14 -5.79 12.60
CA ASP A 50 -1.94 -5.62 11.39
C ASP A 50 -2.91 -4.43 11.52
N GLY A 51 -2.92 -3.57 10.51
CA GLY A 51 -3.80 -2.40 10.43
C GLY A 51 -5.30 -2.74 10.25
N VAL A 52 -5.64 -3.97 9.84
CA VAL A 52 -7.04 -4.40 9.64
C VAL A 52 -7.87 -4.26 10.92
N TYR A 53 -7.25 -4.36 12.09
CA TYR A 53 -7.93 -4.24 13.39
C TYR A 53 -8.26 -2.80 13.80
N ALA A 54 -7.82 -1.78 13.05
CA ALA A 54 -8.03 -0.37 13.39
C ALA A 54 -9.51 -0.02 13.60
N ASN A 55 -10.41 -0.54 12.76
CA ASN A 55 -11.85 -0.29 12.88
C ASN A 55 -12.43 -0.83 14.19
N ILE A 56 -11.96 -1.99 14.64
CA ILE A 56 -12.43 -2.62 15.88
C ILE A 56 -11.86 -1.91 17.12
N ILE A 57 -10.62 -1.42 17.04
CA ILE A 57 -10.04 -0.53 18.06
C ILE A 57 -10.86 0.76 18.16
N MET A 58 -11.20 1.40 17.03
CA MET A 58 -12.06 2.59 17.03
C MET A 58 -13.42 2.32 17.64
N LEU A 59 -14.03 1.16 17.35
CA LEU A 59 -15.30 0.75 17.96
C LEU A 59 -15.19 0.60 19.48
N GLY A 60 -14.11 -0.04 19.96
CA GLY A 60 -13.83 -0.16 21.40
C GLY A 60 -13.66 1.20 22.09
N PHE A 61 -12.93 2.10 21.45
CA PHE A 61 -12.72 3.46 21.93
C PHE A 61 -14.05 4.22 22.02
N ALA A 62 -14.83 4.23 20.94
CA ALA A 62 -16.13 4.92 20.89
C ALA A 62 -17.13 4.35 21.90
N TRP A 63 -17.17 3.03 22.08
CA TRP A 63 -18.01 2.39 23.08
C TRP A 63 -17.63 2.79 24.50
N GLN A 64 -16.34 2.82 24.82
CA GLN A 64 -15.86 3.22 26.14
C GLN A 64 -16.17 4.71 26.45
N ARG A 65 -16.23 5.55 25.41
CA ARG A 65 -16.64 6.96 25.51
C ARG A 65 -18.17 7.15 25.56
N GLY A 66 -18.95 6.08 25.51
CA GLY A 66 -20.41 6.12 25.56
C GLY A 66 -21.09 6.55 24.25
N LEU A 67 -20.36 6.60 23.13
CA LEU A 67 -20.88 7.03 21.83
C LEU A 67 -21.68 5.93 21.11
N VAL A 68 -21.58 4.68 21.58
CA VAL A 68 -22.20 3.50 20.98
C VAL A 68 -23.24 2.93 21.95
N PRO A 69 -24.56 3.08 21.69
CA PRO A 69 -25.61 2.78 22.65
C PRO A 69 -26.04 1.30 22.64
N VAL A 70 -25.09 0.38 22.77
CA VAL A 70 -25.37 -1.06 22.93
C VAL A 70 -24.55 -1.66 24.06
N SER A 71 -25.00 -2.78 24.62
CA SER A 71 -24.29 -3.42 25.73
C SER A 71 -22.96 -4.04 25.27
N LEU A 72 -22.01 -4.14 26.21
CA LEU A 72 -20.75 -4.85 25.98
C LEU A 72 -20.99 -6.29 25.51
N SER A 73 -21.94 -6.98 26.14
CA SER A 73 -22.29 -8.36 25.80
C SER A 73 -22.81 -8.48 24.37
N ALA A 74 -23.60 -7.52 23.89
CA ALA A 74 -24.11 -7.52 22.52
C ALA A 74 -22.98 -7.32 21.50
N LEU A 75 -22.03 -6.42 21.77
CA LEU A 75 -20.88 -6.21 20.89
C LEU A 75 -19.95 -7.42 20.84
N LEU A 76 -19.62 -8.00 21.99
CA LEU A 76 -18.80 -9.21 22.03
C LEU A 76 -19.48 -10.37 21.31
N ARG A 77 -20.81 -10.51 21.46
CA ARG A 77 -21.58 -11.51 20.72
C ARG A 77 -21.60 -11.25 19.22
N ALA A 78 -21.71 -9.99 18.79
CA ALA A 78 -21.65 -9.64 17.38
C ALA A 78 -20.29 -9.99 16.75
N ILE A 79 -19.19 -9.79 17.48
CA ILE A 79 -17.85 -10.22 17.06
C ILE A 79 -17.78 -11.73 16.89
N GLU A 80 -18.34 -12.50 17.83
CA GLU A 80 -18.40 -13.97 17.73
C GLU A 80 -19.24 -14.44 16.53
N LEU A 81 -20.39 -13.81 16.30
CA LEU A 81 -21.28 -14.15 15.19
C LEU A 81 -20.68 -13.83 13.82
N ASN A 82 -19.78 -12.85 13.73
CA ASN A 82 -19.07 -12.57 12.49
C ASN A 82 -18.11 -13.71 12.08
N GLY A 83 -17.58 -14.44 13.07
CA GLY A 83 -16.79 -15.67 12.85
C GLY A 83 -15.37 -15.47 12.35
N VAL A 84 -14.96 -14.27 11.96
CA VAL A 84 -13.61 -13.98 11.46
C VAL A 84 -12.71 -13.51 12.60
N ALA A 85 -11.56 -14.18 12.78
CA ALA A 85 -10.50 -13.80 13.72
C ALA A 85 -11.04 -13.38 15.12
N VAL A 86 -12.02 -14.12 15.65
CA VAL A 86 -12.86 -13.71 16.79
C VAL A 86 -12.03 -13.22 17.98
N GLU A 87 -11.02 -13.99 18.40
CA GLU A 87 -10.20 -13.64 19.57
C GLU A 87 -9.33 -12.40 19.32
N ARG A 88 -8.79 -12.22 18.11
CA ARG A 88 -8.04 -11.00 17.73
C ARG A 88 -8.96 -9.79 17.71
N ASN A 89 -10.18 -9.92 17.19
CA ASN A 89 -11.17 -8.84 17.20
C ASN A 89 -11.63 -8.48 18.62
N LYS A 90 -11.79 -9.46 19.52
CA LYS A 90 -12.05 -9.19 20.95
C LYS A 90 -10.89 -8.44 21.61
N GLN A 91 -9.64 -8.82 21.32
CA GLN A 91 -8.45 -8.13 21.81
C GLN A 91 -8.36 -6.70 21.27
N ALA A 92 -8.59 -6.50 19.97
CA ALA A 92 -8.64 -5.17 19.35
C ALA A 92 -9.68 -4.27 20.02
N PHE A 93 -10.88 -4.81 20.27
CA PHE A 93 -11.94 -4.09 20.94
C PHE A 93 -11.55 -3.72 22.37
N ALA A 94 -10.92 -4.63 23.11
CA ALA A 94 -10.40 -4.37 24.45
C ALA A 94 -9.31 -3.29 24.46
N TRP A 95 -8.38 -3.31 23.50
CA TRP A 95 -7.37 -2.26 23.36
C TRP A 95 -7.97 -0.88 23.12
N GLY A 96 -8.97 -0.79 22.24
CA GLY A 96 -9.72 0.45 22.02
C GLY A 96 -10.31 1.02 23.31
N ARG A 97 -10.88 0.14 24.15
CA ARG A 97 -11.43 0.52 25.46
C ARG A 97 -10.36 0.99 26.45
N ILE A 98 -9.24 0.27 26.51
CA ILE A 98 -8.12 0.63 27.39
C ILE A 98 -7.60 2.02 27.03
N VAL A 99 -7.36 2.27 25.74
CA VAL A 99 -6.85 3.56 25.24
C VAL A 99 -7.81 4.72 25.55
N ALA A 100 -9.13 4.48 25.50
CA ALA A 100 -10.12 5.49 25.85
C ALA A 100 -10.18 5.78 27.36
N ALA A 101 -9.85 4.81 28.21
CA ALA A 101 -9.85 4.96 29.66
C ALA A 101 -8.52 5.49 30.20
N ASP A 102 -7.40 5.04 29.62
CA ASP A 102 -6.04 5.41 29.97
C ASP A 102 -5.17 5.47 28.68
N PRO A 103 -5.05 6.66 28.07
CA PRO A 103 -4.23 6.85 26.87
C PRO A 103 -2.74 6.56 27.07
N ASP A 104 -2.23 6.66 28.30
CA ASP A 104 -0.81 6.49 28.62
C ASP A 104 -0.42 5.02 28.86
N PHE A 105 -1.40 4.15 29.07
CA PHE A 105 -1.19 2.72 29.32
C PHE A 105 -0.61 1.95 28.11
N VAL A 106 -0.72 2.50 26.91
CA VAL A 106 -0.28 1.76 25.72
C VAL A 106 1.24 1.61 25.73
N PRO A 107 1.78 0.39 25.63
CA PRO A 107 3.22 0.17 25.68
C PRO A 107 3.93 1.06 24.66
N LYS A 108 4.85 1.89 25.15
CA LYS A 108 5.79 2.64 24.33
C LYS A 108 6.75 1.63 23.73
N VAL A 109 6.46 1.19 22.51
CA VAL A 109 7.44 0.47 21.70
C VAL A 109 8.44 1.52 21.23
N ASP A 110 9.67 1.41 21.71
CA ASP A 110 10.79 2.21 21.23
C ASP A 110 11.05 1.96 19.74
N GLU A 111 11.54 3.01 19.09
CA GLU A 111 11.89 3.13 17.66
C GLU A 111 10.70 3.31 16.71
N ALA A 112 10.33 4.58 16.50
CA ALA A 112 9.92 4.98 15.15
C ALA A 112 11.03 4.50 14.18
N PRO A 113 10.68 3.90 13.03
CA PRO A 113 11.68 3.41 12.09
C PRO A 113 12.64 4.56 11.78
N LYS A 114 13.94 4.34 12.01
CA LYS A 114 14.97 5.34 11.73
C LYS A 114 14.75 5.85 10.31
N ALA A 115 14.68 7.17 10.15
CA ALA A 115 14.53 7.77 8.83
C ALA A 115 15.63 7.21 7.91
N GLU A 116 15.24 6.59 6.81
CA GLU A 116 16.19 6.06 5.84
C GLU A 116 17.08 7.20 5.35
N THR A 117 18.40 6.97 5.30
CA THR A 117 19.31 7.92 4.66
C THR A 117 19.07 7.95 3.15
N LEU A 118 19.52 9.02 2.47
CA LEU A 118 19.42 9.10 1.01
C LEU A 118 20.10 7.91 0.33
N ASP A 119 21.26 7.46 0.83
CA ASP A 119 21.96 6.31 0.28
C ASP A 119 21.15 5.01 0.43
N GLN A 120 20.47 4.82 1.56
CA GLN A 120 19.56 3.68 1.75
C GLN A 120 18.36 3.74 0.80
N ILE A 121 17.79 4.93 0.60
CA ILE A 121 16.70 5.19 -0.36
C ILE A 121 17.12 4.79 -1.78
N ILE A 122 18.31 5.19 -2.20
CA ILE A 122 18.86 4.91 -3.53
C ILE A 122 19.17 3.41 -3.67
N ALA A 123 19.86 2.82 -2.70
CA ALA A 123 20.25 1.41 -2.72
C ALA A 123 19.02 0.49 -2.81
N ARG A 124 18.05 0.66 -1.92
CA ARG A 124 16.82 -0.14 -1.90
C ARG A 124 16.04 -0.06 -3.22
N ARG A 125 16.00 1.12 -3.85
CA ARG A 125 15.33 1.31 -5.15
C ARG A 125 16.11 0.68 -6.29
N ALA A 126 17.43 0.77 -6.26
CA ALA A 126 18.25 0.12 -7.26
C ALA A 126 18.14 -1.41 -7.17
N ASP A 127 18.15 -1.99 -5.96
CA ASP A 127 17.93 -3.42 -5.74
C ASP A 127 16.55 -3.86 -6.25
N PHE A 128 15.53 -3.05 -5.99
CA PHE A 128 14.19 -3.27 -6.56
C PHE A 128 14.24 -3.25 -8.08
N LEU A 129 14.92 -2.29 -8.71
CA LEU A 129 15.00 -2.18 -10.17
C LEU A 129 15.79 -3.35 -10.79
N THR A 130 16.80 -3.88 -10.09
CA THR A 130 17.53 -5.09 -10.49
C THR A 130 16.60 -6.32 -10.46
N ALA A 131 15.79 -6.46 -9.41
CA ALA A 131 14.79 -7.51 -9.32
C ALA A 131 13.67 -7.33 -10.36
N TYR A 132 13.25 -6.09 -10.61
CA TYR A 132 12.22 -5.71 -11.57
C TYR A 132 12.63 -6.04 -13.00
N GLN A 133 13.84 -5.66 -13.42
CA GLN A 133 14.35 -5.87 -14.78
C GLN A 133 15.72 -6.57 -14.71
N ASP A 134 16.80 -5.81 -14.50
CA ASP A 134 18.17 -6.28 -14.43
C ASP A 134 19.10 -5.18 -13.86
N GLU A 135 20.38 -5.54 -13.67
CA GLU A 135 21.39 -4.64 -13.12
C GLU A 135 21.69 -3.44 -14.04
N ALA A 136 21.58 -3.61 -15.36
CA ALA A 136 21.79 -2.49 -16.29
C ALA A 136 20.68 -1.43 -16.13
N TYR A 137 19.45 -1.85 -15.87
CA TYR A 137 18.34 -0.96 -15.60
C TYR A 137 18.51 -0.20 -14.27
N ALA A 138 18.96 -0.89 -13.22
CA ALA A 138 19.30 -0.26 -11.95
C ALA A 138 20.50 0.70 -12.08
N ALA A 139 21.50 0.37 -12.90
CA ALA A 139 22.65 1.24 -13.17
C ALA A 139 22.23 2.55 -13.84
N ARG A 140 21.26 2.53 -14.78
CA ARG A 140 20.69 3.75 -15.38
C ARG A 140 20.05 4.66 -14.31
N TYR A 141 19.30 4.07 -13.38
CA TYR A 141 18.73 4.80 -12.25
C TYR A 141 19.82 5.45 -11.39
N ARG A 142 20.82 4.67 -10.96
CA ARG A 142 21.93 5.19 -10.14
C ARG A 142 22.69 6.30 -10.85
N ALA A 143 22.95 6.17 -12.16
CA ALA A 143 23.65 7.17 -12.95
C ALA A 143 22.90 8.50 -13.03
N LEU A 144 21.58 8.48 -13.25
CA LEU A 144 20.79 9.71 -13.30
C LEU A 144 20.71 10.39 -11.93
N VAL A 145 20.52 9.61 -10.85
CA VAL A 145 20.50 10.16 -9.49
C VAL A 145 21.86 10.74 -9.11
N ALA A 146 22.97 10.06 -9.45
CA ALA A 146 24.32 10.57 -9.21
C ALA A 146 24.56 11.90 -9.94
N LYS A 147 24.16 12.00 -11.21
CA LYS A 147 24.26 13.25 -11.99
C LYS A 147 23.53 14.42 -11.31
N VAL A 148 22.35 14.18 -10.73
CA VAL A 148 21.60 15.20 -9.99
C VAL A 148 22.29 15.53 -8.67
N ARG A 149 22.78 14.52 -7.94
CA ARG A 149 23.51 14.71 -6.67
C ARG A 149 24.76 15.57 -6.87
N ASP A 150 25.53 15.30 -7.92
CA ASP A 150 26.73 16.06 -8.25
C ASP A 150 26.40 17.52 -8.60
N ALA A 151 25.28 17.75 -9.28
CA ALA A 151 24.81 19.11 -9.59
C ALA A 151 24.25 19.84 -8.37
N GLU A 152 23.60 19.12 -7.44
CA GLU A 152 23.05 19.68 -6.19
C GLU A 152 24.14 19.92 -5.14
N ALA A 153 25.29 19.26 -5.22
CA ALA A 153 26.37 19.34 -4.24
C ALA A 153 26.80 20.78 -3.92
N ALA A 154 26.79 21.68 -4.91
CA ALA A 154 27.12 23.10 -4.73
C ALA A 154 26.15 23.87 -3.82
N LEU A 155 24.95 23.33 -3.58
CA LEU A 155 23.88 23.94 -2.79
C LEU A 155 23.84 23.42 -1.34
N ASN A 156 24.70 22.48 -0.96
CA ASN A 156 24.70 21.81 0.35
C ASN A 156 23.30 21.25 0.73
N SER A 157 22.60 20.68 -0.24
CA SER A 157 21.25 20.12 -0.10
C SER A 157 21.21 18.71 -0.72
N GLU A 158 20.30 17.88 -0.22
CA GLU A 158 19.96 16.57 -0.80
C GLU A 158 18.47 16.48 -1.23
N ALA A 159 17.72 17.57 -1.07
CA ALA A 159 16.26 17.57 -1.27
C ALA A 159 15.87 17.31 -2.74
N LEU A 160 16.60 17.87 -3.71
CA LEU A 160 16.35 17.61 -5.12
C LEU A 160 16.73 16.18 -5.47
N THR A 161 17.87 15.71 -5.00
CA THR A 161 18.35 14.34 -5.22
C THR A 161 17.37 13.33 -4.66
N GLU A 162 16.85 13.54 -3.45
CA GLU A 162 15.83 12.69 -2.86
C GLU A 162 14.53 12.68 -3.68
N SER A 163 14.06 13.86 -4.11
CA SER A 163 12.87 14.00 -4.94
C SER A 163 13.01 13.28 -6.28
N VAL A 164 14.18 13.40 -6.92
CA VAL A 164 14.50 12.70 -8.17
C VAL A 164 14.61 11.20 -7.92
N ALA A 165 15.31 10.77 -6.87
CA ALA A 165 15.44 9.36 -6.51
C ALA A 165 14.07 8.69 -6.31
N ARG A 166 13.11 9.41 -5.72
CA ARG A 166 11.72 8.95 -5.54
C ARG A 166 10.93 8.96 -6.86
N SER A 167 10.98 10.05 -7.61
CA SER A 167 10.13 10.26 -8.79
C SER A 167 10.60 9.45 -9.99
N LEU A 168 11.92 9.38 -10.24
CA LEU A 168 12.50 8.55 -11.28
C LEU A 168 12.21 7.08 -11.05
N PHE A 169 12.32 6.61 -9.80
CA PHE A 169 11.96 5.23 -9.47
C PHE A 169 10.51 4.92 -9.81
N LYS A 170 9.57 5.81 -9.47
CA LYS A 170 8.15 5.64 -9.83
C LYS A 170 7.94 5.56 -11.34
N LEU A 171 8.67 6.38 -12.10
CA LEU A 171 8.63 6.37 -13.56
C LEU A 171 9.18 5.05 -14.13
N MET A 172 10.29 4.56 -13.59
CA MET A 172 10.98 3.37 -14.08
C MET A 172 10.32 2.05 -13.64
N ALA A 173 9.63 2.02 -12.51
CA ALA A 173 9.01 0.83 -11.92
C ALA A 173 7.48 0.80 -12.17
N TYR A 174 7.08 1.02 -13.43
CA TYR A 174 5.68 0.92 -13.81
C TYR A 174 5.18 -0.54 -13.69
N LYS A 175 3.93 -0.71 -13.24
CA LYS A 175 3.33 -2.03 -13.02
C LYS A 175 2.82 -2.61 -14.33
N ASP A 176 3.69 -3.37 -14.98
CA ASP A 176 3.33 -4.15 -16.15
C ASP A 176 2.94 -5.59 -15.83
N GLU A 177 2.57 -6.34 -16.85
CA GLU A 177 2.09 -7.71 -16.73
C GLU A 177 3.16 -8.61 -16.09
N TYR A 178 4.43 -8.39 -16.43
CA TYR A 178 5.57 -9.10 -15.83
C TYR A 178 5.72 -8.79 -14.34
N GLU A 179 5.61 -7.51 -13.95
CA GLU A 179 5.73 -7.09 -12.56
C GLU A 179 4.53 -7.54 -11.72
N VAL A 180 3.31 -7.46 -12.26
CA VAL A 180 2.11 -8.01 -11.60
C VAL A 180 2.31 -9.49 -11.32
N ALA A 181 2.80 -10.24 -12.31
CA ALA A 181 3.10 -11.66 -12.15
C ALA A 181 4.18 -11.92 -11.09
N ARG A 182 5.26 -11.13 -11.08
CA ARG A 182 6.33 -11.22 -10.07
C ARG A 182 5.80 -10.95 -8.66
N LEU A 183 5.02 -9.89 -8.47
CA LEU A 183 4.45 -9.53 -7.17
C LEU A 183 3.54 -10.64 -6.62
N HIS A 184 2.73 -11.26 -7.48
CA HIS A 184 1.83 -12.33 -7.05
C HIS A 184 2.58 -13.63 -6.74
N MET A 185 3.58 -13.98 -7.54
CA MET A 185 4.19 -15.32 -7.51
C MET A 185 5.52 -15.38 -6.74
N GLN A 186 6.22 -14.26 -6.60
CA GLN A 186 7.55 -14.17 -5.99
C GLN A 186 7.62 -13.12 -4.88
N GLY A 187 6.59 -12.28 -4.69
CA GLY A 187 6.55 -11.22 -3.68
C GLY A 187 6.14 -11.68 -2.28
N GLY A 188 6.05 -12.99 -2.02
CA GLY A 188 5.59 -13.52 -0.73
C GLY A 188 4.07 -13.46 -0.51
N PHE A 189 3.31 -12.96 -1.48
CA PHE A 189 1.85 -12.82 -1.41
C PHE A 189 1.14 -14.14 -1.06
N LEU A 190 1.53 -15.25 -1.71
CA LEU A 190 0.92 -16.55 -1.41
C LEU A 190 1.26 -17.06 0.00
N ASP A 191 2.42 -16.68 0.53
CA ASP A 191 2.85 -17.08 1.88
C ASP A 191 2.17 -16.20 2.95
N GLU A 192 1.86 -14.95 2.63
CA GLU A 192 0.98 -14.10 3.43
C GLU A 192 -0.44 -14.68 3.50
N LEU A 193 -1.03 -15.06 2.36
CA LEU A 193 -2.34 -15.71 2.34
C LEU A 193 -2.38 -17.00 3.17
N LYS A 194 -1.34 -17.83 3.11
CA LYS A 194 -1.26 -19.06 3.93
C LYS A 194 -1.13 -18.79 5.43
N ARG A 195 -0.58 -17.64 5.82
CA ARG A 195 -0.46 -17.26 7.24
C ARG A 195 -1.77 -16.69 7.78
N GLU A 196 -2.53 -16.02 6.93
CA GLU A 196 -3.76 -15.33 7.31
C GLU A 196 -4.99 -16.24 7.28
N PHE A 197 -5.06 -17.17 6.31
CA PHE A 197 -6.20 -18.04 6.11
C PHE A 197 -5.93 -19.49 6.55
N GLU A 198 -6.97 -20.15 7.08
CA GLU A 198 -6.94 -21.57 7.41
C GLU A 198 -6.70 -22.45 6.17
N ASP A 199 -6.23 -23.68 6.40
CA ASP A 199 -5.98 -24.65 5.34
C ASP A 199 -7.25 -24.90 4.50
N GLY A 200 -7.08 -25.00 3.18
CA GLY A 200 -8.18 -25.24 2.23
C GLY A 200 -8.76 -23.99 1.56
N PHE A 201 -8.18 -22.81 1.78
CA PHE A 201 -8.60 -21.59 1.06
C PHE A 201 -8.36 -21.70 -0.46
N SER A 202 -9.21 -21.02 -1.24
CA SER A 202 -9.07 -20.92 -2.69
C SER A 202 -8.91 -19.47 -3.14
N VAL A 203 -8.05 -19.24 -4.13
CA VAL A 203 -7.78 -17.89 -4.65
C VAL A 203 -8.41 -17.74 -6.04
N GLN A 204 -9.23 -16.71 -6.19
CA GLN A 204 -9.78 -16.28 -7.47
C GLN A 204 -9.13 -14.97 -7.92
N TYR A 205 -8.56 -14.98 -9.11
CA TYR A 205 -7.90 -13.83 -9.72
C TYR A 205 -8.84 -13.15 -10.71
N HIS A 206 -9.17 -11.88 -10.47
CA HIS A 206 -10.02 -11.09 -11.36
C HIS A 206 -9.18 -10.24 -12.32
N LEU A 207 -8.95 -10.78 -13.52
CA LEU A 207 -8.05 -10.18 -14.52
C LEU A 207 -8.84 -9.74 -15.76
N ALA A 208 -8.32 -8.75 -16.48
CA ALA A 208 -8.78 -8.38 -17.82
C ALA A 208 -7.60 -8.48 -18.80
N PRO A 209 -7.22 -9.69 -19.24
CA PRO A 209 -6.01 -9.87 -20.05
C PRO A 209 -6.16 -9.19 -21.41
N PRO A 210 -5.18 -8.39 -21.87
CA PRO A 210 -5.32 -7.57 -23.07
C PRO A 210 -5.52 -8.39 -24.36
N PHE A 211 -5.02 -9.63 -24.38
CA PHE A 211 -5.14 -10.57 -25.51
C PHE A 211 -6.46 -11.36 -25.52
N LEU A 212 -7.29 -11.23 -24.48
CA LEU A 212 -8.60 -11.89 -24.39
C LEU A 212 -9.69 -10.82 -24.51
N PRO A 213 -10.34 -10.66 -25.68
CA PRO A 213 -11.40 -9.69 -25.86
C PRO A 213 -12.63 -10.08 -25.04
N SER A 214 -12.74 -9.54 -23.83
CA SER A 214 -13.86 -9.77 -22.91
C SER A 214 -15.00 -8.76 -23.09
N GLY A 215 -14.88 -7.87 -24.08
CA GLY A 215 -15.76 -6.73 -24.28
C GLY A 215 -15.56 -5.64 -23.22
N GLN A 216 -16.37 -4.59 -23.31
CA GLN A 216 -16.35 -3.47 -22.38
C GLN A 216 -17.58 -3.51 -21.46
N ASP A 217 -17.45 -2.96 -20.26
CA ASP A 217 -18.57 -2.71 -19.37
C ASP A 217 -19.37 -1.47 -19.83
N ALA A 218 -20.47 -1.16 -19.13
CA ALA A 218 -21.31 0.00 -19.43
C ALA A 218 -20.58 1.35 -19.33
N ARG A 219 -19.35 1.37 -18.80
CA ARG A 219 -18.49 2.55 -18.66
C ARG A 219 -17.30 2.52 -19.63
N GLY A 220 -17.30 1.61 -20.62
CA GLY A 220 -16.24 1.48 -21.62
C GLY A 220 -14.97 0.77 -21.14
N ARG A 221 -14.96 0.18 -19.94
CA ARG A 221 -13.76 -0.44 -19.36
C ARG A 221 -13.69 -1.94 -19.71
N PRO A 222 -12.49 -2.52 -19.89
CA PRO A 222 -12.34 -3.95 -20.13
C PRO A 222 -13.03 -4.79 -19.06
N ARG A 223 -13.83 -5.78 -19.47
CA ARG A 223 -14.54 -6.67 -18.54
C ARG A 223 -13.56 -7.59 -17.82
N LYS A 224 -13.57 -7.55 -16.48
CA LYS A 224 -12.82 -8.49 -15.64
C LYS A 224 -13.44 -9.88 -15.71
N ARG A 225 -12.59 -10.91 -15.76
CA ARG A 225 -12.96 -12.32 -15.71
C ARG A 225 -12.31 -12.96 -14.49
N ALA A 226 -13.03 -13.88 -13.85
CA ALA A 226 -12.51 -14.67 -12.75
C ALA A 226 -11.71 -15.86 -13.30
N PHE A 227 -10.49 -16.01 -12.80
CA PHE A 227 -9.59 -17.14 -13.06
C PHE A 227 -9.32 -17.84 -11.73
N GLY A 228 -9.41 -19.18 -11.71
CA GLY A 228 -9.08 -19.96 -10.51
C GLY A 228 -7.57 -20.05 -10.28
N GLN A 229 -7.17 -20.84 -9.29
CA GLN A 229 -5.75 -21.04 -8.92
C GLN A 229 -4.86 -21.53 -10.07
N TRP A 230 -5.41 -22.16 -11.10
CA TRP A 230 -4.64 -22.62 -12.26
C TRP A 230 -3.84 -21.51 -12.96
N ILE A 231 -4.28 -20.25 -12.85
CA ILE A 231 -3.60 -19.10 -13.46
C ILE A 231 -2.28 -18.74 -12.76
N GLN A 232 -2.03 -19.28 -11.56
CA GLN A 232 -0.75 -19.09 -10.87
C GLN A 232 0.42 -19.67 -11.67
N THR A 233 0.22 -20.81 -12.34
CA THR A 233 1.26 -21.44 -13.18
C THR A 233 1.72 -20.54 -14.34
N PRO A 234 0.83 -20.01 -15.22
CA PRO A 234 1.26 -19.08 -16.25
C PRO A 234 1.77 -17.75 -15.69
N LEU A 235 1.26 -17.25 -14.55
CA LEU A 235 1.85 -16.07 -13.89
C LEU A 235 3.29 -16.36 -13.41
N ALA A 236 3.55 -17.53 -12.84
CA ALA A 236 4.89 -17.89 -12.38
C ALA A 236 5.89 -17.99 -13.55
N ALA A 237 5.43 -18.51 -14.69
CA ALA A 237 6.21 -18.50 -15.93
C ALA A 237 6.44 -17.06 -16.43
N LEU A 238 5.39 -16.24 -16.48
CA LEU A 238 5.45 -14.85 -16.93
C LEU A 238 6.42 -14.02 -16.09
N ALA A 239 6.44 -14.21 -14.77
CA ALA A 239 7.37 -13.53 -13.86
C ALA A 239 8.85 -13.80 -14.20
N ARG A 240 9.18 -14.96 -14.79
CA ARG A 240 10.53 -15.30 -15.24
C ARG A 240 10.87 -14.76 -16.63
N LEU A 241 9.85 -14.44 -17.42
CA LEU A 241 9.98 -13.91 -18.79
C LEU A 241 10.14 -12.39 -18.82
N LYS A 242 10.49 -11.74 -17.70
CA LYS A 242 10.76 -10.29 -17.62
C LYS A 242 11.82 -9.81 -18.63
N VAL A 243 12.71 -10.69 -19.07
CA VAL A 243 13.72 -10.40 -20.12
C VAL A 243 13.10 -10.07 -21.48
N LEU A 244 11.85 -10.46 -21.72
CA LEU A 244 11.12 -10.11 -22.94
C LEU A 244 10.65 -8.66 -22.91
N ARG A 245 10.55 -8.02 -21.72
CA ARG A 245 10.05 -6.65 -21.57
C ARG A 245 10.77 -5.69 -22.50
N GLY A 246 10.00 -4.95 -23.28
CA GLY A 246 10.52 -3.94 -24.19
C GLY A 246 11.24 -4.48 -25.42
N THR A 247 11.37 -5.79 -25.58
CA THR A 247 11.93 -6.42 -26.79
C THR A 247 10.87 -6.56 -27.88
N ARG A 248 11.28 -6.95 -29.10
CA ARG A 248 10.34 -7.29 -30.19
C ARG A 248 9.48 -8.52 -29.88
N PHE A 249 9.86 -9.33 -28.89
CA PHE A 249 9.13 -10.51 -28.46
C PHE A 249 8.23 -10.25 -27.25
N ASP A 250 8.06 -8.97 -26.85
CA ASP A 250 7.12 -8.57 -25.80
C ASP A 250 5.69 -8.54 -26.34
N PRO A 251 4.81 -9.51 -26.01
CA PRO A 251 3.43 -9.50 -26.50
C PRO A 251 2.59 -8.36 -25.87
N PHE A 252 3.03 -7.79 -24.74
CA PHE A 252 2.32 -6.73 -24.02
C PHE A 252 2.79 -5.33 -24.43
N GLY A 253 4.04 -5.20 -24.86
CA GLY A 253 4.70 -3.93 -25.15
C GLY A 253 4.13 -3.14 -26.34
N TYR A 254 3.20 -3.71 -27.11
CA TYR A 254 2.65 -3.08 -28.31
C TYR A 254 1.50 -2.10 -28.06
N THR A 255 0.91 -2.09 -26.87
CA THR A 255 -0.18 -1.15 -26.53
C THR A 255 0.31 0.29 -26.48
N ALA A 256 -0.58 1.26 -26.75
CA ALA A 256 -0.24 2.68 -26.72
C ALA A 256 0.31 3.12 -25.34
N GLU A 257 -0.29 2.59 -24.26
CA GLU A 257 0.14 2.85 -22.88
C GLU A 257 1.59 2.36 -22.64
N ARG A 258 1.92 1.13 -23.04
CA ARG A 258 3.26 0.55 -22.85
C ARG A 258 4.33 1.23 -23.71
N ARG A 259 3.97 1.80 -24.86
CA ARG A 259 4.88 2.61 -25.66
C ARG A 259 5.15 3.94 -24.97
N ALA A 260 4.10 4.63 -24.51
CA ALA A 260 4.23 5.91 -23.81
C ALA A 260 5.05 5.79 -22.52
N GLU A 261 4.83 4.75 -21.71
CA GLU A 261 5.62 4.50 -20.49
C GLU A 261 7.12 4.36 -20.79
N ARG A 262 7.48 3.59 -21.83
CA ARG A 262 8.88 3.38 -22.23
C ARG A 262 9.52 4.61 -22.85
N GLU A 263 8.78 5.33 -23.68
CA GLU A 263 9.24 6.57 -24.30
C GLU A 263 9.48 7.64 -23.23
N LEU A 264 8.61 7.74 -22.22
CA LEU A 264 8.76 8.70 -21.14
C LEU A 264 10.04 8.44 -20.32
N ILE A 265 10.38 7.18 -20.05
CA ILE A 265 11.65 6.81 -19.40
C ILE A 265 12.87 7.17 -20.24
N ALA A 266 12.76 7.12 -21.58
CA ALA A 266 13.86 7.48 -22.48
C ALA A 266 14.02 8.99 -22.67
N TRP A 267 12.95 9.75 -22.45
CA TRP A 267 12.94 11.20 -22.57
C TRP A 267 13.67 11.91 -21.42
N TYR A 268 13.62 11.34 -20.20
CA TYR A 268 14.33 11.82 -19.01
C TYR A 268 15.75 11.23 -18.90
#